data_AF-A0A3N5M1C6-F1
#
_entry.id   AF-A0A3N5M1C6-F1
#
_cell.length_a   1.000
_cell.length_b   1.000
_cell.length_c   1.000
_cell.angle_alpha   90.00
_cell.angle_beta   90.00
_cell.angle_gamma   90.00
#
_symmetry.space_group_name_H-M   'P 1'
#
loop_
_entity.id
_entity.type
_entity.pdbx_description
1 polymer ?
#
loop_
_entity_poly.entity_id
_entity_poly.type
_entity_poly.pdbx_seq_one_letter_code
_entity_poly.pdbx_strand_id
1 'polypeptide(L)'
;MRTTDPLGQAQTIKRDPSGRPVEVAGGRGVNVGLVYGPDGDLVAKTYNGSKAAAYEFDAANNLARMQDSSGMYSFVNNPAGMLIAIHYPDGNQVSFVYDEVRSLSSVVYPGSFKVDYTYDRRDRVTKTAWQGGSITYQYDGVGNVTSETRSNGADSVYSYDARGRTVELSHARGSQPFARIRYVRNANGDIISETGVQPAAIERAEAGESVVFNALDQVERRGQDSYSYDADGNLIAISNGKWQAGYDPENRLAEVTREGQKTTYLYNGLGHRIQAATGATVRNYHYDLKGRLLFETGGNGEITRFYIYSGGLLAACYTPDGQSYFYHFNHQGSTLAMTNTAGEVVAAYRYTPFGKIAGQSEGLKDNPFTFIGAYGVMDEGGGLYYMKNRYYDAVTGRFVQKDPLGIAAGLNLYGYVANNPLNRIDPRGLIDRGFPNSMLTGKPPDPGADLTPLSGPAVATTNIAIGAYGVYSAVTGIMSGGSIPLATFLLAVAGSRIYSTVKRAINNEYGAEYKPSDIPKDLVDPTKGIRGGMSWTGQKWQEFNDWGARTMGQLENSIYQCYGVPNY
;
A
#
# COMPACT_ATOMS: atom_id res chain seq x y z
N MET A 1 18.33 -8.87 17.86
CA MET A 1 17.53 -7.78 18.48
C MET A 1 16.28 -8.41 19.05
N ARG A 2 15.92 -8.10 20.29
CA ARG A 2 14.64 -8.51 20.90
C ARG A 2 13.86 -7.24 21.22
N THR A 3 12.60 -7.19 20.81
CA THR A 3 11.65 -6.14 21.18
C THR A 3 10.55 -6.77 22.00
N THR A 4 10.04 -6.05 22.99
CA THR A 4 8.91 -6.47 23.82
C THR A 4 7.89 -5.34 23.80
N ASP A 5 6.62 -5.66 23.54
CA ASP A 5 5.55 -4.68 23.53
C ASP A 5 4.98 -4.41 24.94
N PRO A 6 4.15 -3.35 25.12
CA PRO A 6 3.46 -3.07 26.38
C PRO A 6 2.64 -4.20 27.01
N LEU A 7 2.27 -5.26 26.28
CA LEU A 7 1.59 -6.44 26.83
C LEU A 7 2.56 -7.58 27.18
N GLY A 8 3.88 -7.32 27.08
CA GLY A 8 4.92 -8.30 27.37
C GLY A 8 5.20 -9.29 26.23
N GLN A 9 4.58 -9.12 25.06
CA GLN A 9 4.82 -9.99 23.92
C GLN A 9 6.13 -9.64 23.25
N ALA A 10 6.96 -10.64 22.94
CA ALA A 10 8.29 -10.43 22.40
C ALA A 10 8.41 -10.89 20.95
N GLN A 11 9.11 -10.08 20.15
CA GLN A 11 9.59 -10.44 18.82
C GLN A 11 11.12 -10.48 18.84
N THR A 12 11.70 -11.47 18.17
CA THR A 12 13.15 -11.57 18.00
C THR A 12 13.50 -11.51 16.53
N ILE A 13 14.48 -10.67 16.19
CA ILE A 13 15.04 -10.57 14.84
C ILE A 13 16.54 -10.90 14.93
N LYS A 14 16.96 -11.96 14.25
CA LYS A 14 18.37 -12.28 14.03
C LYS A 14 18.82 -11.65 12.71
N ARG A 15 20.05 -11.16 12.68
CA ARG A 15 20.64 -10.49 11.52
C ARG A 15 21.97 -11.12 11.14
N ASP A 16 22.32 -11.06 9.87
CA ASP A 16 23.65 -11.42 9.39
C ASP A 16 24.69 -10.30 9.66
N PRO A 17 25.98 -10.51 9.35
CA PRO A 17 27.01 -9.47 9.53
C PRO A 17 26.80 -8.20 8.69
N SER A 18 25.98 -8.27 7.64
CA SER A 18 25.60 -7.11 6.81
C SER A 18 24.38 -6.36 7.36
N GLY A 19 23.84 -6.80 8.50
CA GLY A 19 22.67 -6.20 9.17
C GLY A 19 21.33 -6.61 8.57
N ARG A 20 21.28 -7.55 7.62
CA ARG A 20 20.03 -8.03 7.01
C ARG A 20 19.34 -9.03 7.93
N PRO A 21 18.00 -8.98 8.05
CA PRO A 21 17.26 -9.96 8.86
C PRO A 21 17.35 -11.34 8.23
N VAL A 22 17.76 -12.36 9.00
CA VAL A 22 17.85 -13.77 8.56
C VAL A 22 16.85 -14.67 9.26
N GLU A 23 16.31 -14.23 10.40
CA GLU A 23 15.26 -14.95 11.12
C GLU A 23 14.41 -13.94 11.88
N VAL A 24 13.09 -14.09 11.80
CA VAL A 24 12.09 -13.35 12.56
C VAL A 24 11.26 -14.38 13.33
N ALA A 25 11.27 -14.26 14.66
CA ALA A 25 10.50 -15.12 15.56
C ALA A 25 9.45 -14.27 16.29
N GLY A 26 8.18 -14.66 16.14
CA GLY A 26 7.04 -14.03 16.79
C GLY A 26 6.64 -14.68 18.13
N GLY A 27 5.65 -14.11 18.79
CA GLY A 27 5.07 -14.59 20.04
C GLY A 27 4.34 -15.94 19.89
N ARG A 28 3.90 -16.32 18.68
CA ARG A 28 3.33 -17.65 18.40
C ARG A 28 4.36 -18.78 18.33
N GLY A 29 5.65 -18.48 18.46
CA GLY A 29 6.72 -19.49 18.37
C GLY A 29 7.00 -19.97 16.95
N VAL A 30 6.51 -19.25 15.93
CA VAL A 30 6.81 -19.51 14.53
C VAL A 30 8.00 -18.66 14.08
N ASN A 31 8.96 -19.31 13.41
CA ASN A 31 10.16 -18.68 12.88
C ASN A 31 10.07 -18.53 11.36
N VAL A 32 10.17 -17.30 10.87
CA VAL A 32 10.32 -16.98 9.45
C VAL A 32 11.80 -16.72 9.17
N GLY A 33 12.43 -17.61 8.42
CA GLY A 33 13.82 -17.49 7.97
C GLY A 33 13.92 -16.84 6.60
N LEU A 34 14.96 -16.03 6.40
CA LEU A 34 15.30 -15.36 5.16
C LEU A 34 16.72 -15.77 4.75
N VAL A 35 16.84 -16.37 3.57
CA VAL A 35 18.11 -16.88 3.04
C VAL A 35 18.53 -15.98 1.88
N TYR A 36 19.74 -15.42 1.96
CA TYR A 36 20.28 -14.56 0.92
C TYR A 36 21.39 -15.24 0.13
N GLY A 37 21.44 -14.97 -1.17
CA GLY A 37 22.52 -15.39 -2.05
C GLY A 37 23.80 -14.56 -1.86
N PRO A 38 24.89 -14.92 -2.57
CA PRO A 38 26.17 -14.20 -2.53
C PRO A 38 26.06 -12.72 -2.91
N ASP A 39 25.23 -12.41 -3.91
CA ASP A 39 25.01 -11.03 -4.43
C ASP A 39 24.07 -10.21 -3.54
N GLY A 40 23.45 -10.87 -2.58
CA GLY A 40 22.71 -10.26 -1.51
C GLY A 40 21.19 -10.34 -1.63
N ASP A 41 20.70 -10.94 -2.72
CA ASP A 41 19.29 -11.11 -3.02
C ASP A 41 18.64 -12.21 -2.17
N LEU A 42 17.35 -12.06 -1.88
CA LEU A 42 16.58 -13.05 -1.14
C LEU A 42 16.30 -14.26 -2.03
N VAL A 43 16.93 -15.41 -1.77
CA VAL A 43 16.82 -16.63 -2.58
C VAL A 43 15.88 -17.67 -1.99
N ALA A 44 15.55 -17.57 -0.69
CA ALA A 44 14.52 -18.41 -0.09
C ALA A 44 13.90 -17.82 1.19
N LYS A 45 12.65 -18.23 1.44
CA LYS A 45 11.99 -18.12 2.76
C LYS A 45 11.86 -19.50 3.38
N THR A 46 11.93 -19.58 4.70
CA THR A 46 11.66 -20.81 5.46
C THR A 46 10.67 -20.57 6.58
N TYR A 47 9.80 -21.54 6.87
CA TYR A 47 8.97 -21.58 8.07
C TYR A 47 9.47 -22.69 8.99
N ASN A 48 9.88 -22.34 10.20
CA ASN A 48 10.47 -23.26 11.18
C ASN A 48 11.62 -24.10 10.56
N GLY A 49 12.46 -23.47 9.74
CA GLY A 49 13.58 -24.10 9.04
C GLY A 49 13.22 -24.89 7.77
N SER A 50 11.93 -25.15 7.52
CA SER A 50 11.48 -25.80 6.28
C SER A 50 11.30 -24.78 5.16
N LYS A 51 11.80 -25.07 3.95
CA LYS A 51 11.69 -24.18 2.79
C LYS A 51 10.21 -23.91 2.46
N ALA A 52 9.83 -22.64 2.42
CA ALA A 52 8.48 -22.16 2.15
C ALA A 52 8.35 -21.50 0.78
N ALA A 53 9.38 -20.79 0.34
CA ALA A 53 9.47 -20.23 -1.01
C ALA A 53 10.93 -20.18 -1.46
N ALA A 54 11.15 -20.23 -2.77
CA ALA A 54 12.44 -20.03 -3.43
C ALA A 54 12.32 -18.99 -4.54
N TYR A 55 13.39 -18.23 -4.76
CA TYR A 55 13.44 -17.17 -5.77
C TYR A 55 14.72 -17.32 -6.61
N GLU A 56 14.57 -17.13 -7.91
CA GLU A 56 15.69 -17.11 -8.86
C GLU A 56 15.68 -15.75 -9.57
N PHE A 57 16.87 -15.21 -9.80
CA PHE A 57 17.07 -13.92 -10.46
C PHE A 57 17.81 -14.12 -11.78
N ASP A 58 17.52 -13.27 -12.77
CA ASP A 58 18.27 -13.24 -14.03
C ASP A 58 19.63 -12.53 -13.87
N ALA A 59 20.44 -12.52 -14.94
CA ALA A 59 21.76 -11.89 -14.92
C ALA A 59 21.74 -10.37 -14.69
N ALA A 60 20.58 -9.72 -14.85
CA ALA A 60 20.36 -8.31 -14.56
C ALA A 60 19.74 -8.09 -13.16
N ASN A 61 19.69 -9.14 -12.34
CA ASN A 61 19.12 -9.17 -11.00
C ASN A 61 17.62 -8.83 -10.93
N ASN A 62 16.86 -9.14 -11.99
CA ASN A 62 15.40 -9.12 -11.92
C ASN A 62 14.89 -10.49 -11.46
N LEU A 63 13.80 -10.51 -10.69
CA LEU A 63 13.15 -11.77 -10.32
C LEU A 63 12.72 -12.50 -11.59
N ALA A 64 13.23 -13.71 -11.80
CA ALA A 64 12.98 -14.55 -12.96
C ALA A 64 12.03 -15.71 -12.64
N ARG A 65 12.13 -16.27 -11.42
CA ARG A 65 11.21 -17.30 -10.94
C ARG A 65 10.91 -17.17 -9.46
N MET A 66 9.71 -17.59 -9.09
CA MET A 66 9.32 -17.84 -7.71
C MET A 66 8.63 -19.20 -7.63
N GLN A 67 9.04 -20.03 -6.67
CA GLN A 67 8.45 -21.33 -6.41
C GLN A 67 8.04 -21.43 -4.95
N ASP A 68 6.80 -21.81 -4.69
CA ASP A 68 6.27 -22.08 -3.35
C ASP A 68 5.29 -23.28 -3.39
N SER A 69 4.47 -23.45 -2.35
CA SER A 69 3.44 -24.50 -2.29
C SER A 69 2.27 -24.32 -3.26
N SER A 70 2.08 -23.12 -3.82
CA SER A 70 1.10 -22.83 -4.87
C SER A 70 1.60 -23.16 -6.28
N GLY A 71 2.91 -23.35 -6.43
CA GLY A 71 3.54 -23.76 -7.69
C GLY A 71 4.59 -22.78 -8.19
N MET A 72 4.93 -22.89 -9.47
CA MET A 72 6.00 -22.10 -10.10
C MET A 72 5.43 -20.89 -10.84
N TYR A 73 5.97 -19.71 -10.56
CA TYR A 73 5.80 -18.48 -11.33
C TYR A 73 7.07 -18.23 -12.12
N SER A 74 6.93 -17.81 -13.38
CA SER A 74 8.06 -17.33 -14.19
C SER A 74 7.80 -15.93 -14.70
N PHE A 75 8.82 -15.07 -14.62
CA PHE A 75 8.80 -13.68 -15.02
C PHE A 75 9.82 -13.48 -16.12
N VAL A 76 9.38 -13.06 -17.30
CA VAL A 76 10.23 -12.95 -18.49
C VAL A 76 10.49 -11.48 -18.75
N ASN A 77 11.77 -11.09 -18.73
CA ASN A 77 12.20 -9.74 -19.11
C ASN A 77 12.80 -9.75 -20.53
N ASN A 78 12.64 -8.65 -21.25
CA ASN A 78 13.38 -8.42 -22.49
C ASN A 78 14.82 -7.94 -22.20
N PRO A 79 15.71 -7.82 -23.21
CA PRO A 79 17.09 -7.36 -23.01
C PRO A 79 17.23 -5.94 -22.40
N ALA A 80 16.17 -5.13 -22.42
CA ALA A 80 16.13 -3.82 -21.79
C ALA A 80 15.68 -3.87 -20.31
N GLY A 81 15.45 -5.07 -19.75
CA GLY A 81 15.01 -5.27 -18.37
C GLY A 81 13.53 -5.02 -18.13
N MET A 82 12.70 -4.92 -19.18
CA MET A 82 11.26 -4.71 -19.04
C MET A 82 10.52 -6.05 -19.01
N LEU A 83 9.60 -6.22 -18.07
CA LEU A 83 8.79 -7.42 -17.92
C LEU A 83 7.84 -7.58 -19.12
N ILE A 84 8.02 -8.63 -19.91
CA ILE A 84 7.20 -8.93 -21.09
C ILE A 84 6.23 -10.09 -20.88
N ALA A 85 6.42 -10.94 -19.87
CA ALA A 85 5.48 -12.02 -19.57
C ALA A 85 5.51 -12.47 -18.10
N ILE A 86 4.35 -12.92 -17.63
CA ILE A 86 4.17 -13.67 -16.38
C ILE A 86 3.50 -14.99 -16.74
N HIS A 87 4.10 -16.10 -16.32
CA HIS A 87 3.52 -17.44 -16.38
C HIS A 87 3.09 -17.86 -14.97
N TYR A 88 1.82 -18.23 -14.83
CA TYR A 88 1.20 -18.64 -13.57
C TYR A 88 1.24 -20.17 -13.39
N PRO A 89 1.17 -20.68 -12.15
CA PRO A 89 1.22 -22.12 -11.87
C PRO A 89 0.10 -22.95 -12.52
N ASP A 90 -1.05 -22.32 -12.79
CA ASP A 90 -2.23 -22.95 -13.40
C ASP A 90 -2.14 -23.02 -14.93
N GLY A 91 -1.02 -22.57 -15.52
CA GLY A 91 -0.79 -22.56 -16.96
C GLY A 91 -1.28 -21.30 -17.68
N ASN A 92 -1.96 -20.39 -16.98
CA ASN A 92 -2.33 -19.10 -17.54
C ASN A 92 -1.09 -18.20 -17.70
N GLN A 93 -1.20 -17.20 -18.58
CA GLN A 93 -0.14 -16.20 -18.78
C GLN A 93 -0.70 -14.82 -19.10
N VAL A 94 0.07 -13.80 -18.72
CA VAL A 94 -0.15 -12.41 -19.15
C VAL A 94 1.11 -11.91 -19.85
N SER A 95 0.96 -11.19 -20.95
CA SER A 95 2.07 -10.56 -21.68
C SER A 95 1.93 -9.03 -21.72
N PHE A 96 3.07 -8.35 -21.75
CA PHE A 96 3.17 -6.90 -21.78
C PHE A 96 3.93 -6.47 -23.04
N VAL A 97 3.32 -5.56 -23.81
CA VAL A 97 3.87 -5.06 -25.07
C VAL A 97 4.23 -3.60 -24.91
N TYR A 98 5.48 -3.25 -25.21
CA TYR A 98 5.98 -1.89 -25.13
C TYR A 98 6.16 -1.30 -26.53
N ASP A 99 5.98 0.01 -26.65
CA ASP A 99 6.31 0.74 -27.87
C ASP A 99 7.83 1.06 -27.95
N GLU A 100 8.23 1.75 -29.01
CA GLU A 100 9.63 2.11 -29.26
C GLU A 100 10.23 3.04 -28.19
N VAL A 101 9.39 3.79 -27.47
CA VAL A 101 9.80 4.70 -26.39
C VAL A 101 9.69 4.06 -25.01
N ARG A 102 9.42 2.74 -24.95
CA ARG A 102 9.34 1.92 -23.72
C ARG A 102 8.11 2.19 -22.86
N SER A 103 7.06 2.78 -23.43
CA SER A 103 5.76 2.92 -22.77
C SER A 103 4.91 1.68 -23.01
N LEU A 104 4.10 1.27 -22.03
CA LEU A 104 3.28 0.06 -22.14
C LEU A 104 2.16 0.27 -23.16
N SER A 105 2.31 -0.25 -24.37
CA SER A 105 1.30 -0.15 -25.42
C SER A 105 0.12 -1.10 -25.22
N SER A 106 0.34 -2.28 -24.63
CA SER A 106 -0.73 -3.25 -24.40
C SER A 106 -0.44 -4.28 -23.31
N VAL A 107 -1.50 -4.76 -22.66
CA VAL A 107 -1.53 -6.00 -21.87
C VAL A 107 -2.38 -7.05 -22.59
N VAL A 108 -1.83 -8.24 -22.77
CA VAL A 108 -2.52 -9.41 -23.32
C VAL A 108 -2.77 -10.41 -22.20
N TYR A 109 -4.03 -10.63 -21.86
CA TYR A 109 -4.50 -11.55 -20.83
C TYR A 109 -4.73 -12.96 -21.40
N PRO A 110 -4.97 -13.97 -20.55
CA PRO A 110 -5.40 -15.29 -21.00
C PRO A 110 -6.62 -15.23 -21.93
N GLY A 111 -6.69 -16.16 -22.88
CA GLY A 111 -7.78 -16.17 -23.88
C GLY A 111 -7.67 -15.06 -24.94
N SER A 112 -6.52 -14.40 -25.07
CA SER A 112 -6.25 -13.30 -26.02
C SER A 112 -7.02 -12.01 -25.76
N PHE A 113 -7.65 -11.87 -24.60
CA PHE A 113 -8.26 -10.60 -24.19
C PHE A 113 -7.17 -9.53 -24.08
N LYS A 114 -7.38 -8.39 -24.74
CA LYS A 114 -6.35 -7.36 -24.90
C LYS A 114 -6.83 -6.01 -24.40
N VAL A 115 -5.95 -5.31 -23.69
CA VAL A 115 -6.13 -3.90 -23.32
C VAL A 115 -5.02 -3.10 -23.98
N ASP A 116 -5.39 -2.07 -24.73
CA ASP A 116 -4.51 -1.18 -25.47
C ASP A 116 -4.49 0.22 -24.83
N TYR A 117 -3.31 0.85 -24.86
CA TYR A 117 -3.08 2.19 -24.33
C TYR A 117 -2.60 3.15 -25.42
N THR A 118 -3.12 4.37 -25.39
CA THR A 118 -2.66 5.48 -26.23
C THR A 118 -2.17 6.60 -25.33
N TYR A 119 -1.09 7.27 -25.76
CA TYR A 119 -0.40 8.29 -24.97
C TYR A 119 -0.37 9.63 -25.70
N ASP A 120 -0.30 10.72 -24.93
CA ASP A 120 0.10 12.01 -25.46
C ASP A 120 1.63 12.19 -25.45
N ARG A 121 2.09 13.33 -25.98
CA ARG A 121 3.53 13.70 -26.02
C ARG A 121 4.21 13.87 -24.65
N ARG A 122 3.44 13.84 -23.55
CA ARG A 122 3.96 13.89 -22.17
C ARG A 122 3.91 12.51 -21.50
N ASP A 123 3.73 11.44 -22.29
CA ASP A 123 3.62 10.06 -21.84
C ASP A 123 2.45 9.84 -20.87
N ARG A 124 1.34 10.58 -21.08
CA ARG A 124 0.11 10.42 -20.31
C ARG A 124 -0.91 9.62 -21.11
N VAL A 125 -1.57 8.64 -20.47
CA VAL A 125 -2.61 7.80 -21.09
C VAL A 125 -3.81 8.67 -21.52
N THR A 126 -3.98 8.89 -22.82
CA THR A 126 -5.16 9.58 -23.37
C THR A 126 -6.31 8.63 -23.68
N LYS A 127 -6.03 7.34 -23.87
CA LYS A 127 -7.06 6.33 -24.14
C LYS A 127 -6.64 4.96 -23.63
N THR A 128 -7.59 4.26 -23.03
CA THR A 128 -7.51 2.84 -22.68
C THR A 128 -8.66 2.12 -23.39
N ALA A 129 -8.38 1.08 -24.17
CA ALA A 129 -9.37 0.39 -24.99
C ALA A 129 -9.23 -1.14 -24.91
N TRP A 130 -10.34 -1.87 -24.97
CA TRP A 130 -10.37 -3.33 -24.96
C TRP A 130 -11.59 -3.86 -25.71
N GLN A 131 -11.67 -5.17 -25.89
CA GLN A 131 -12.88 -5.81 -26.38
C GLN A 131 -14.02 -5.63 -25.37
N GLY A 132 -14.95 -4.71 -25.65
CA GLY A 132 -16.09 -4.42 -24.76
C GLY A 132 -16.10 -3.01 -24.19
N GLY A 133 -15.10 -2.16 -24.47
CA GLY A 133 -15.17 -0.76 -24.11
C GLY A 133 -13.91 0.07 -24.31
N SER A 134 -14.03 1.36 -24.03
CA SER A 134 -12.89 2.27 -23.94
C SER A 134 -13.15 3.44 -23.00
N ILE A 135 -12.08 4.03 -22.48
CA ILE A 135 -12.10 5.27 -21.70
C ILE A 135 -11.10 6.24 -22.33
N THR A 136 -11.53 7.47 -22.59
CA THR A 136 -10.70 8.56 -23.12
C THR A 136 -10.54 9.64 -22.06
N TYR A 137 -9.35 10.19 -21.92
CA TYR A 137 -8.99 11.15 -20.88
C TYR A 137 -8.65 12.52 -21.48
N GLN A 138 -9.07 13.57 -20.81
CA GLN A 138 -8.59 14.94 -21.07
C GLN A 138 -7.86 15.47 -19.84
N TYR A 139 -6.89 16.34 -20.09
CA TYR A 139 -6.03 16.91 -19.07
C TYR A 139 -6.00 18.43 -19.15
N ASP A 140 -5.87 19.08 -18.00
CA ASP A 140 -5.50 20.50 -17.95
C ASP A 140 -3.99 20.71 -18.25
N GLY A 141 -3.56 21.97 -18.22
CA GLY A 141 -2.18 22.36 -18.52
C GLY A 141 -1.14 21.82 -17.55
N VAL A 142 -1.52 21.58 -16.28
CA VAL A 142 -0.65 21.07 -15.21
C VAL A 142 -0.72 19.54 -15.08
N GLY A 143 -1.67 18.91 -15.75
CA GLY A 143 -1.78 17.46 -15.90
C GLY A 143 -2.81 16.78 -15.01
N ASN A 144 -3.75 17.51 -14.42
CA ASN A 144 -4.90 16.90 -13.78
C ASN A 144 -5.90 16.41 -14.83
N VAL A 145 -6.54 15.26 -14.60
CA VAL A 145 -7.62 14.76 -15.46
C VAL A 145 -8.87 15.64 -15.32
N THR A 146 -9.28 16.32 -16.38
CA THR A 146 -10.49 17.15 -16.35
C THR A 146 -11.74 16.38 -16.78
N SER A 147 -11.60 15.35 -17.61
CA SER A 147 -12.71 14.49 -18.00
C SER A 147 -12.30 13.06 -18.34
N GLU A 148 -13.25 12.15 -18.15
CA GLU A 148 -13.20 10.76 -18.59
C GLU A 148 -14.45 10.49 -19.44
N THR A 149 -14.27 10.09 -20.69
CA THR A 149 -15.37 9.69 -21.57
C THR A 149 -15.35 8.19 -21.76
N ARG A 150 -16.42 7.51 -21.36
CA ARG A 150 -16.55 6.05 -21.48
C ARG A 150 -17.38 5.69 -22.70
N SER A 151 -17.07 4.56 -23.33
CA SER A 151 -17.80 4.09 -24.52
C SER A 151 -19.28 3.75 -24.25
N ASN A 152 -19.68 3.59 -22.99
CA ASN A 152 -21.07 3.38 -22.58
C ASN A 152 -21.84 4.70 -22.33
N GLY A 153 -21.20 5.86 -22.55
CA GLY A 153 -21.79 7.19 -22.34
C GLY A 153 -21.87 7.66 -20.89
N ALA A 154 -21.23 6.95 -19.95
CA ALA A 154 -21.12 7.37 -18.55
C ALA A 154 -19.83 8.19 -18.33
N ASP A 155 -19.96 9.51 -18.34
CA ASP A 155 -18.82 10.42 -18.33
C ASP A 155 -18.52 10.95 -16.93
N SER A 156 -17.23 11.22 -16.66
CA SER A 156 -16.76 11.90 -15.46
C SER A 156 -16.22 13.29 -15.81
N VAL A 157 -16.48 14.28 -14.96
CA VAL A 157 -15.87 15.62 -15.02
C VAL A 157 -15.33 16.00 -13.64
N TYR A 158 -14.15 16.61 -13.63
CA TYR A 158 -13.46 17.03 -12.41
C TYR A 158 -13.09 18.51 -12.49
N SER A 159 -13.18 19.21 -11.35
CA SER A 159 -12.65 20.56 -11.18
C SER A 159 -11.70 20.61 -10.01
N TYR A 160 -10.74 21.53 -10.09
CA TYR A 160 -9.61 21.63 -9.16
C TYR A 160 -9.48 23.04 -8.60
N ASP A 161 -8.94 23.15 -7.39
CA ASP A 161 -8.46 24.42 -6.87
C ASP A 161 -7.05 24.75 -7.41
N ALA A 162 -6.53 25.92 -7.06
CA ALA A 162 -5.20 26.37 -7.50
C ALA A 162 -4.03 25.48 -7.02
N ARG A 163 -4.26 24.59 -6.06
CA ARG A 163 -3.27 23.60 -5.58
C ARG A 163 -3.45 22.23 -6.25
N GLY A 164 -4.34 22.14 -7.25
CA GLY A 164 -4.62 20.92 -7.99
C GLY A 164 -5.51 19.94 -7.22
N ARG A 165 -6.17 20.33 -6.12
CA ARG A 165 -7.02 19.42 -5.33
C ARG A 165 -8.45 19.42 -5.85
N THR A 166 -9.09 18.25 -5.96
CA THR A 166 -10.47 18.12 -6.49
C THR A 166 -11.47 18.93 -5.66
N VAL A 167 -12.14 19.90 -6.27
CA VAL A 167 -13.21 20.71 -5.66
C VAL A 167 -14.59 20.13 -5.96
N GLU A 168 -14.79 19.64 -7.18
CA GLU A 168 -16.02 18.94 -7.59
C GLU A 168 -15.65 17.75 -8.48
N LEU A 169 -16.39 16.66 -8.31
CA LEU A 169 -16.47 15.58 -9.29
C LEU A 169 -17.93 15.35 -9.66
N SER A 170 -18.17 14.95 -10.90
CA SER A 170 -19.51 14.61 -11.40
C SER A 170 -19.42 13.41 -12.32
N HIS A 171 -20.23 12.39 -12.06
CA HIS A 171 -20.43 11.22 -12.91
C HIS A 171 -21.87 11.22 -13.43
N ALA A 172 -22.03 11.17 -14.75
CA ALA A 172 -23.33 11.33 -15.40
C ALA A 172 -23.47 10.42 -16.61
N ARG A 173 -24.73 10.07 -16.93
CA ARG A 173 -25.11 9.55 -18.24
C ARG A 173 -26.05 10.55 -18.88
N GLY A 174 -25.60 11.19 -19.97
CA GLY A 174 -26.28 12.37 -20.50
C GLY A 174 -26.23 13.54 -19.52
N SER A 175 -27.32 14.31 -19.40
CA SER A 175 -27.35 15.54 -18.59
C SER A 175 -27.62 15.33 -17.09
N GLN A 176 -28.01 14.12 -16.67
CA GLN A 176 -28.38 13.84 -15.28
C GLN A 176 -27.23 13.13 -14.55
N PRO A 177 -26.62 13.76 -13.53
CA PRO A 177 -25.59 13.12 -12.74
C PRO A 177 -26.21 12.09 -11.80
N PHE A 178 -25.68 10.86 -11.80
CA PHE A 178 -25.97 9.89 -10.75
C PHE A 178 -25.08 10.10 -9.51
N ALA A 179 -23.95 10.80 -9.68
CA ALA A 179 -23.13 11.27 -8.56
C ALA A 179 -22.55 12.65 -8.89
N ARG A 180 -22.61 13.58 -7.95
CA ARG A 180 -21.97 14.90 -8.04
C ARG A 180 -21.56 15.36 -6.65
N ILE A 181 -20.27 15.34 -6.35
CA ILE A 181 -19.74 15.61 -5.01
C ILE A 181 -18.91 16.88 -5.03
N ARG A 182 -19.20 17.79 -4.09
CA ARG A 182 -18.44 19.02 -3.84
C ARG A 182 -17.75 18.96 -2.50
N TYR A 183 -16.47 19.34 -2.50
CA TYR A 183 -15.60 19.30 -1.34
C TYR A 183 -15.37 20.71 -0.79
N VAL A 184 -15.70 20.91 0.48
CA VAL A 184 -15.33 22.13 1.22
C VAL A 184 -14.15 21.81 2.11
N ARG A 185 -13.13 22.67 2.07
CA ARG A 185 -11.90 22.51 2.84
C ARG A 185 -11.70 23.64 3.83
N ASN A 186 -11.03 23.34 4.95
CA ASN A 186 -10.52 24.35 5.88
C ASN A 186 -9.24 25.02 5.33
N ALA A 187 -8.66 25.95 6.10
CA ALA A 187 -7.42 26.64 5.73
C ALA A 187 -6.19 25.70 5.59
N ASN A 188 -6.15 24.62 6.37
CA ASN A 188 -5.10 23.60 6.29
C ASN A 188 -5.23 22.70 5.06
N GLY A 189 -6.40 22.72 4.41
CA GLY A 189 -6.68 21.93 3.23
C GLY A 189 -7.41 20.62 3.48
N ASP A 190 -7.80 20.36 4.73
CA ASP A 190 -8.60 19.19 5.07
C ASP A 190 -10.04 19.38 4.59
N ILE A 191 -10.62 18.32 4.04
CA ILE A 191 -12.05 18.25 3.73
C ILE A 191 -12.81 18.23 5.05
N ILE A 192 -13.74 19.19 5.18
CA ILE A 192 -14.63 19.34 6.34
C ILE A 192 -16.11 19.15 5.98
N SER A 193 -16.45 19.12 4.68
CA SER A 193 -17.81 18.85 4.22
C SER A 193 -17.83 18.32 2.80
N GLU A 194 -18.77 17.41 2.55
CA GLU A 194 -19.12 16.88 1.24
C GLU A 194 -20.61 17.12 0.97
N THR A 195 -20.95 17.68 -0.19
CA THR A 195 -22.35 17.96 -0.58
C THR A 195 -22.64 17.55 -2.02
N GLY A 196 -23.92 17.42 -2.37
CA GLY A 196 -24.38 17.19 -3.74
C GLY A 196 -25.20 15.91 -3.91
N VAL A 197 -25.12 15.29 -5.09
CA VAL A 197 -25.90 14.11 -5.47
C VAL A 197 -25.07 12.86 -5.20
N GLN A 198 -25.66 11.90 -4.50
CA GLN A 198 -25.01 10.65 -4.12
C GLN A 198 -25.77 9.49 -4.77
N PRO A 199 -25.07 8.47 -5.32
CA PRO A 199 -25.71 7.44 -6.11
C PRO A 199 -26.47 6.40 -5.26
N ALA A 200 -26.20 6.36 -3.95
CA ALA A 200 -26.91 5.53 -2.99
C ALA A 200 -27.41 6.36 -1.78
N ALA A 201 -28.61 6.00 -1.30
CA ALA A 201 -29.16 6.50 -0.05
C ALA A 201 -28.48 5.81 1.15
N ILE A 202 -28.58 6.42 2.34
CA ILE A 202 -28.18 5.76 3.58
C ILE A 202 -29.31 4.82 4.00
N GLU A 203 -29.01 3.54 4.24
CA GLU A 203 -30.03 2.52 4.54
C GLU A 203 -30.52 2.57 5.99
N ARG A 204 -29.65 2.90 6.95
CA ARG A 204 -29.99 3.22 8.35
C ARG A 204 -28.76 3.79 9.07
N ALA A 205 -28.98 4.76 9.95
CA ALA A 205 -27.96 5.13 10.93
C ALA A 205 -27.89 4.05 12.01
N GLU A 206 -26.75 3.40 12.16
CA GLU A 206 -26.51 2.54 13.32
C GLU A 206 -26.27 3.40 14.57
N ALA A 207 -26.77 2.92 15.72
CA ALA A 207 -26.44 3.55 16.99
C ALA A 207 -24.93 3.43 17.22
N GLY A 208 -24.30 4.52 17.66
CA GLY A 208 -22.90 4.49 18.07
C GLY A 208 -22.72 3.52 19.24
N GLU A 209 -21.74 2.62 19.12
CA GLU A 209 -21.34 1.75 20.22
C GLU A 209 -20.02 2.25 20.81
N SER A 210 -19.91 2.20 22.14
CA SER A 210 -18.66 2.50 22.84
C SER A 210 -17.61 1.44 22.50
N VAL A 211 -16.40 1.90 22.17
CA VAL A 211 -15.22 1.05 21.93
C VAL A 211 -14.19 1.34 23.02
N VAL A 212 -13.67 0.29 23.63
CA VAL A 212 -12.59 0.34 24.63
C VAL A 212 -11.34 -0.25 23.99
N PHE A 213 -10.20 0.42 24.18
CA PHE A 213 -8.90 -0.01 23.68
C PHE A 213 -7.97 -0.36 24.84
N ASN A 214 -7.08 -1.34 24.62
CA ASN A 214 -6.02 -1.66 25.58
C ASN A 214 -4.74 -0.82 25.33
N ALA A 215 -3.67 -1.12 26.07
CA ALA A 215 -2.40 -0.38 25.99
C ALA A 215 -1.65 -0.48 24.64
N LEU A 216 -2.09 -1.34 23.71
CA LEU A 216 -1.58 -1.42 22.34
C LEU A 216 -2.52 -0.82 21.30
N ASP A 217 -3.57 -0.11 21.73
CA ASP A 217 -4.65 0.39 20.85
C ASP A 217 -5.43 -0.72 20.12
N GLN A 218 -5.32 -1.97 20.59
CA GLN A 218 -6.20 -3.05 20.19
C GLN A 218 -7.60 -2.81 20.74
N VAL A 219 -8.63 -3.15 19.97
CA VAL A 219 -10.01 -3.18 20.48
C VAL A 219 -10.09 -4.26 21.54
N GLU A 220 -10.46 -3.90 22.77
CA GLU A 220 -10.70 -4.85 23.87
C GLU A 220 -12.20 -5.20 23.97
N ARG A 221 -13.06 -4.19 23.80
CA ARG A 221 -14.52 -4.34 23.85
C ARG A 221 -15.21 -3.34 22.92
N ARG A 222 -16.25 -3.78 22.21
CA ARG A 222 -17.20 -2.92 21.47
C ARG A 222 -18.61 -3.32 21.88
N GLY A 223 -19.36 -2.41 22.49
CA GLY A 223 -20.67 -2.74 23.06
C GLY A 223 -20.56 -3.89 24.07
N GLN A 224 -21.22 -5.01 23.80
CA GLN A 224 -21.16 -6.23 24.62
C GLN A 224 -20.11 -7.24 24.14
N ASP A 225 -19.49 -7.01 22.98
CA ASP A 225 -18.55 -7.96 22.39
C ASP A 225 -17.14 -7.75 22.92
N SER A 226 -16.49 -8.83 23.35
CA SER A 226 -15.06 -8.85 23.71
C SER A 226 -14.20 -9.39 22.58
N TYR A 227 -12.97 -8.90 22.50
CA TYR A 227 -12.00 -9.17 21.44
C TYR A 227 -10.78 -9.86 22.06
N SER A 228 -10.21 -10.84 21.37
CA SER A 228 -9.03 -11.58 21.85
C SER A 228 -7.99 -11.73 20.77
N TYR A 229 -6.72 -11.63 21.16
CA TYR A 229 -5.57 -11.61 20.27
C TYR A 229 -4.60 -12.73 20.61
N ASP A 230 -3.87 -13.22 19.61
CA ASP A 230 -2.75 -14.11 19.85
C ASP A 230 -1.51 -13.36 20.36
N ALA A 231 -0.44 -14.11 20.64
CA ALA A 231 0.84 -13.57 21.13
C ALA A 231 1.57 -12.69 20.11
N ASP A 232 1.22 -12.75 18.82
CA ASP A 232 1.73 -11.83 17.80
C ASP A 232 0.88 -10.56 17.67
N GLY A 233 -0.28 -10.51 18.34
CA GLY A 233 -1.21 -9.39 18.31
C GLY A 233 -2.22 -9.46 17.17
N ASN A 234 -2.44 -10.64 16.57
CA ASN A 234 -3.48 -10.81 15.56
C ASN A 234 -4.84 -11.10 16.23
N LEU A 235 -5.92 -10.50 15.74
CA LEU A 235 -7.28 -10.72 16.25
C LEU A 235 -7.74 -12.15 15.92
N ILE A 236 -7.88 -13.00 16.95
CA ILE A 236 -8.26 -14.41 16.79
C ILE A 236 -9.72 -14.70 17.14
N ALA A 237 -10.36 -13.88 17.97
CA ALA A 237 -11.75 -14.09 18.34
C ALA A 237 -12.50 -12.80 18.68
N ILE A 238 -13.79 -12.77 18.31
CA ILE A 238 -14.81 -11.88 18.88
C ILE A 238 -15.85 -12.78 19.53
N SER A 239 -16.28 -12.42 20.74
CA SER A 239 -17.24 -13.20 21.55
C SER A 239 -18.53 -13.54 20.79
N ASN A 240 -19.26 -14.54 21.30
CA ASN A 240 -20.50 -15.06 20.69
C ASN A 240 -20.29 -15.65 19.27
N GLY A 241 -19.05 -16.03 18.93
CA GLY A 241 -18.73 -16.65 17.65
C GLY A 241 -18.81 -15.71 16.44
N LYS A 242 -18.80 -14.38 16.67
CA LYS A 242 -18.86 -13.38 15.59
C LYS A 242 -17.59 -13.37 14.73
N TRP A 243 -16.47 -13.76 15.30
CA TRP A 243 -15.19 -13.89 14.61
C TRP A 243 -14.38 -15.01 15.24
N GLN A 244 -13.81 -15.88 14.41
CA GLN A 244 -12.78 -16.84 14.79
C GLN A 244 -11.77 -16.92 13.65
N ALA A 245 -10.50 -16.65 13.91
CA ALA A 245 -9.48 -16.54 12.87
C ALA A 245 -8.20 -17.32 13.17
N GLY A 246 -7.55 -17.74 12.08
CA GLY A 246 -6.22 -18.33 12.08
C GLY A 246 -5.29 -17.54 11.14
N TYR A 247 -4.01 -17.49 11.49
CA TYR A 247 -2.99 -16.73 10.76
C TYR A 247 -1.84 -17.66 10.33
N ASP A 248 -1.28 -17.39 9.16
CA ASP A 248 -0.15 -18.14 8.63
C ASP A 248 1.18 -17.75 9.34
N PRO A 249 2.31 -18.41 9.05
CA PRO A 249 3.61 -18.07 9.62
C PRO A 249 4.09 -16.62 9.44
N GLU A 250 3.57 -15.88 8.46
CA GLU A 250 3.92 -14.48 8.19
C GLU A 250 2.89 -13.48 8.77
N ASN A 251 2.03 -13.92 9.70
CA ASN A 251 0.95 -13.12 10.33
C ASN A 251 -0.14 -12.64 9.34
N ARG A 252 -0.32 -13.35 8.22
CA ARG A 252 -1.39 -13.08 7.26
C ARG A 252 -2.63 -13.89 7.64
N LEU A 253 -3.82 -13.29 7.52
CA LEU A 253 -5.09 -13.96 7.84
C LEU A 253 -5.26 -15.15 6.89
N ALA A 254 -5.19 -16.37 7.41
CA ALA A 254 -5.25 -17.61 6.65
C ALA A 254 -6.66 -18.20 6.64
N GLU A 255 -7.43 -17.99 7.71
CA GLU A 255 -8.83 -18.37 7.77
C GLU A 255 -9.60 -17.46 8.71
N VAL A 256 -10.88 -17.26 8.42
CA VAL A 256 -11.81 -16.53 9.28
C VAL A 256 -13.21 -17.13 9.18
N THR A 257 -13.86 -17.33 10.32
CA THR A 257 -15.29 -17.66 10.42
C THR A 257 -16.03 -16.42 10.90
N ARG A 258 -16.96 -15.91 10.08
CA ARG A 258 -17.86 -14.80 10.40
C ARG A 258 -19.29 -15.24 10.11
N GLU A 259 -20.20 -15.01 11.06
CA GLU A 259 -21.62 -15.37 10.90
C GLU A 259 -21.83 -16.86 10.53
N GLY A 260 -20.98 -17.75 11.06
CA GLY A 260 -21.01 -19.19 10.76
C GLY A 260 -20.43 -19.59 9.40
N GLN A 261 -19.96 -18.63 8.59
CA GLN A 261 -19.33 -18.88 7.29
C GLN A 261 -17.81 -18.84 7.43
N LYS A 262 -17.16 -19.99 7.20
CA LYS A 262 -15.70 -20.09 7.16
C LYS A 262 -15.18 -19.74 5.76
N THR A 263 -14.25 -18.80 5.71
CA THR A 263 -13.46 -18.45 4.53
C THR A 263 -12.00 -18.78 4.79
N THR A 264 -11.33 -19.37 3.82
CA THR A 264 -9.88 -19.66 3.84
C THR A 264 -9.16 -18.86 2.76
N TYR A 265 -7.92 -18.49 3.03
CA TYR A 265 -7.09 -17.68 2.15
C TYR A 265 -5.73 -18.35 1.93
N LEU A 266 -5.27 -18.37 0.67
CA LEU A 266 -3.92 -18.80 0.33
C LEU A 266 -3.10 -17.61 -0.16
N TYR A 267 -1.82 -17.61 0.18
CA TYR A 267 -0.88 -16.58 -0.24
C TYR A 267 0.33 -17.21 -0.92
N ASN A 268 0.88 -16.51 -1.90
CA ASN A 268 2.12 -16.90 -2.53
C ASN A 268 3.35 -16.35 -1.77
N GLY A 269 4.54 -16.78 -2.19
CA GLY A 269 5.83 -16.38 -1.62
C GLY A 269 6.14 -14.90 -1.77
N LEU A 270 5.44 -14.18 -2.65
CA LEU A 270 5.56 -12.72 -2.81
C LEU A 270 4.67 -11.93 -1.85
N GLY A 271 3.80 -12.59 -1.08
CA GLY A 271 2.89 -11.90 -0.16
C GLY A 271 1.46 -11.74 -0.67
N HIS A 272 1.19 -12.00 -1.94
CA HIS A 272 -0.13 -11.78 -2.54
C HIS A 272 -1.11 -12.88 -2.13
N ARG A 273 -2.33 -12.50 -1.76
CA ARG A 273 -3.42 -13.45 -1.52
C ARG A 273 -3.93 -14.01 -2.85
N ILE A 274 -3.56 -15.24 -3.19
CA ILE A 274 -3.87 -15.88 -4.47
C ILE A 274 -5.16 -16.70 -4.48
N GLN A 275 -5.79 -16.94 -3.33
CA GLN A 275 -7.08 -17.63 -3.26
C GLN A 275 -7.93 -17.14 -2.09
N ALA A 276 -9.24 -17.12 -2.29
CA ALA A 276 -10.25 -17.10 -1.23
C ALA A 276 -11.27 -18.22 -1.49
N ALA A 277 -11.58 -19.02 -0.46
CA ALA A 277 -12.55 -20.11 -0.56
C ALA A 277 -13.54 -20.10 0.61
N THR A 278 -14.83 -20.04 0.28
CA THR A 278 -15.96 -20.03 1.23
C THR A 278 -16.97 -21.09 0.82
N GLY A 279 -17.11 -22.15 1.62
CA GLY A 279 -17.93 -23.31 1.24
C GLY A 279 -17.41 -23.95 -0.05
N ALA A 280 -18.29 -24.08 -1.06
CA ALA A 280 -17.92 -24.60 -2.38
C ALA A 280 -17.38 -23.52 -3.35
N THR A 281 -17.50 -22.24 -2.98
CA THR A 281 -17.06 -21.13 -3.83
C THR A 281 -15.56 -20.92 -3.66
N VAL A 282 -14.81 -21.06 -4.73
CA VAL A 282 -13.36 -20.79 -4.79
C VAL A 282 -13.10 -19.70 -5.81
N ARG A 283 -12.31 -18.71 -5.41
CA ARG A 283 -11.79 -17.65 -6.29
C ARG A 283 -10.28 -17.65 -6.24
N ASN A 284 -9.63 -17.72 -7.39
CA ASN A 284 -8.20 -17.60 -7.53
C ASN A 284 -7.85 -16.24 -8.14
N TYR A 285 -6.78 -15.63 -7.65
CA TYR A 285 -6.38 -14.27 -7.95
C TYR A 285 -5.01 -14.24 -8.62
N HIS A 286 -4.91 -13.60 -9.78
CA HIS A 286 -3.70 -13.55 -10.58
C HIS A 286 -3.16 -12.13 -10.64
N TYR A 287 -2.02 -11.89 -10.01
CA TYR A 287 -1.44 -10.55 -9.87
C TYR A 287 -0.26 -10.32 -10.81
N ASP A 288 0.05 -9.05 -11.06
CA ASP A 288 1.38 -8.65 -11.52
C ASP A 288 2.39 -8.49 -10.37
N LEU A 289 3.63 -8.10 -10.71
CA LEU A 289 4.70 -7.87 -9.73
C LEU A 289 4.47 -6.64 -8.82
N LYS A 290 3.53 -5.75 -9.15
CA LYS A 290 3.13 -4.62 -8.30
C LYS A 290 1.95 -4.93 -7.39
N GLY A 291 1.41 -6.15 -7.43
CA GLY A 291 0.25 -6.55 -6.67
C GLY A 291 -1.04 -5.90 -7.16
N ARG A 292 -1.16 -5.68 -8.48
CA ARG A 292 -2.44 -5.38 -9.16
C ARG A 292 -3.09 -6.69 -9.58
N LEU A 293 -4.37 -6.87 -9.27
CA LEU A 293 -5.13 -8.07 -9.64
C LEU A 293 -5.50 -7.97 -11.12
N LEU A 294 -4.95 -8.84 -11.95
CA LEU A 294 -5.12 -8.81 -13.40
C LEU A 294 -6.38 -9.58 -13.85
N PHE A 295 -6.57 -10.79 -13.33
CA PHE A 295 -7.74 -11.61 -13.64
C PHE A 295 -8.05 -12.60 -12.51
N GLU A 296 -9.28 -13.08 -12.51
CA GLU A 296 -9.77 -14.12 -11.59
C GLU A 296 -10.10 -15.39 -12.36
N THR A 297 -9.91 -16.54 -11.68
CA THR A 297 -10.53 -17.80 -12.09
C THR A 297 -11.38 -18.38 -10.98
N GLY A 298 -12.34 -19.22 -11.33
CA GLY A 298 -13.04 -20.07 -10.37
C GLY A 298 -12.19 -21.29 -9.97
N GLY A 299 -12.78 -22.17 -9.17
CA GLY A 299 -12.13 -23.37 -8.63
C GLY A 299 -11.78 -24.42 -9.69
N ASN A 300 -12.38 -24.37 -10.88
CA ASN A 300 -12.04 -25.27 -11.98
C ASN A 300 -11.06 -24.65 -13.00
N GLY A 301 -10.60 -23.42 -12.74
CA GLY A 301 -9.65 -22.70 -13.61
C GLY A 301 -10.32 -21.91 -14.73
N GLU A 302 -11.65 -21.85 -14.77
CA GLU A 302 -12.39 -20.98 -15.68
C GLU A 302 -12.11 -19.52 -15.35
N ILE A 303 -11.75 -18.72 -16.35
CA ILE A 303 -11.62 -17.27 -16.16
C ILE A 303 -13.00 -16.70 -15.86
N THR A 304 -13.12 -15.92 -14.80
CA THR A 304 -14.38 -15.30 -14.39
C THR A 304 -14.38 -13.79 -14.63
N ARG A 305 -13.20 -13.16 -14.65
CA ARG A 305 -13.08 -11.71 -14.74
C ARG A 305 -11.69 -11.26 -15.18
N PHE A 306 -11.63 -10.19 -15.97
CA PHE A 306 -10.43 -9.43 -16.26
C PHE A 306 -10.55 -8.02 -15.67
N TYR A 307 -9.46 -7.48 -15.16
CA TYR A 307 -9.42 -6.13 -14.59
C TYR A 307 -8.59 -5.20 -15.47
N ILE A 308 -9.19 -4.06 -15.79
CA ILE A 308 -8.60 -3.06 -16.67
C ILE A 308 -8.10 -1.91 -15.81
N TYR A 309 -6.80 -1.64 -15.91
CA TYR A 309 -6.14 -0.51 -15.26
C TYR A 309 -5.86 0.59 -16.27
N SER A 310 -5.97 1.84 -15.84
CA SER A 310 -5.63 3.04 -16.61
C SER A 310 -4.93 4.04 -15.70
N GLY A 311 -3.79 4.58 -16.13
CA GLY A 311 -3.02 5.51 -15.27
C GLY A 311 -2.52 4.87 -13.96
N GLY A 312 -2.43 3.54 -13.89
CA GLY A 312 -2.10 2.78 -12.68
C GLY A 312 -3.27 2.48 -11.73
N LEU A 313 -4.46 3.03 -11.97
CA LEU A 313 -5.67 2.78 -11.18
C LEU A 313 -6.62 1.81 -11.86
N LEU A 314 -7.40 1.06 -11.07
CA LEU A 314 -8.50 0.25 -11.58
C LEU A 314 -9.51 1.16 -12.29
N ALA A 315 -9.98 0.77 -13.47
CA ALA A 315 -10.87 1.60 -14.28
C ALA A 315 -12.14 0.84 -14.72
N ALA A 316 -12.01 -0.44 -15.05
CA ALA A 316 -13.13 -1.31 -15.41
C ALA A 316 -12.82 -2.77 -15.06
N CYS A 317 -13.84 -3.62 -15.07
CA CYS A 317 -13.67 -5.06 -15.25
C CYS A 317 -14.49 -5.55 -16.44
N TYR A 318 -14.04 -6.66 -17.03
CA TYR A 318 -14.69 -7.34 -18.14
C TYR A 318 -14.92 -8.80 -17.78
N THR A 319 -16.12 -9.30 -18.04
CA THR A 319 -16.49 -10.70 -17.79
C THR A 319 -16.52 -11.47 -19.12
N PRO A 320 -16.22 -12.79 -19.11
CA PRO A 320 -16.17 -13.61 -20.34
C PRO A 320 -17.47 -13.64 -21.15
N ASP A 321 -18.60 -13.30 -20.55
CA ASP A 321 -19.92 -13.16 -21.20
C ASP A 321 -20.07 -11.87 -22.04
N GLY A 322 -19.03 -11.03 -22.12
CA GLY A 322 -19.03 -9.82 -22.93
C GLY A 322 -19.43 -8.55 -22.19
N GLN A 323 -19.65 -8.60 -20.87
CA GLN A 323 -20.04 -7.42 -20.10
C GLN A 323 -18.82 -6.64 -19.58
N SER A 324 -18.83 -5.33 -19.81
CA SER A 324 -17.92 -4.38 -19.16
C SER A 324 -18.64 -3.70 -18.01
N TYR A 325 -17.97 -3.59 -16.87
CA TYR A 325 -18.41 -2.78 -15.75
C TYR A 325 -17.36 -1.70 -15.46
N PHE A 326 -17.75 -0.44 -15.64
CA PHE A 326 -16.88 0.70 -15.45
C PHE A 326 -17.04 1.26 -14.04
N TYR A 327 -15.92 1.53 -13.38
CA TYR A 327 -15.89 2.11 -12.03
C TYR A 327 -15.97 3.64 -12.08
N HIS A 328 -16.69 4.20 -11.12
CA HIS A 328 -16.81 5.64 -10.87
C HIS A 328 -16.45 5.92 -9.41
N PHE A 329 -15.38 6.66 -9.16
CA PHE A 329 -14.80 6.81 -7.81
C PHE A 329 -14.99 8.21 -7.22
N ASN A 330 -15.01 8.28 -5.89
CA ASN A 330 -14.83 9.55 -5.19
C ASN A 330 -13.36 10.01 -5.22
N HIS A 331 -13.04 11.15 -4.60
CA HIS A 331 -11.67 11.68 -4.53
C HIS A 331 -10.63 10.78 -3.83
N GLN A 332 -11.07 9.75 -3.11
CA GLN A 332 -10.21 8.82 -2.36
C GLN A 332 -9.96 7.51 -3.10
N GLY A 333 -10.62 7.29 -4.24
CA GLY A 333 -10.61 6.00 -4.92
C GLY A 333 -11.67 5.02 -4.45
N SER A 334 -12.62 5.43 -3.60
CA SER A 334 -13.74 4.58 -3.21
C SER A 334 -14.81 4.57 -4.30
N THR A 335 -15.28 3.38 -4.67
CA THR A 335 -16.29 3.20 -5.73
C THR A 335 -17.62 3.83 -5.28
N LEU A 336 -18.05 4.89 -5.96
CA LEU A 336 -19.37 5.49 -5.78
C LEU A 336 -20.42 4.71 -6.57
N ALA A 337 -20.09 4.32 -7.80
CA ALA A 337 -20.99 3.56 -8.66
C ALA A 337 -20.24 2.70 -9.68
N MET A 338 -20.94 1.71 -10.24
CA MET A 338 -20.50 0.95 -11.41
C MET A 338 -21.57 1.02 -12.49
N THR A 339 -21.15 1.23 -13.74
CA THR A 339 -22.05 1.21 -14.89
C THR A 339 -21.74 0.05 -15.82
N ASN A 340 -22.75 -0.65 -16.34
CA ASN A 340 -22.59 -1.75 -17.30
C ASN A 340 -22.29 -1.22 -18.73
N THR A 341 -22.19 -2.14 -19.71
CA THR A 341 -21.98 -1.83 -21.13
C THR A 341 -23.04 -0.90 -21.72
N ALA A 342 -24.28 -0.94 -21.22
CA ALA A 342 -25.38 -0.07 -21.65
C ALA A 342 -25.35 1.33 -20.99
N GLY A 343 -24.46 1.54 -20.00
CA GLY A 343 -24.35 2.77 -19.24
C GLY A 343 -25.28 2.84 -18.03
N GLU A 344 -25.97 1.77 -17.69
CA GLU A 344 -26.87 1.71 -16.54
C GLU A 344 -26.07 1.55 -15.26
N VAL A 345 -26.44 2.28 -14.20
CA VAL A 345 -25.85 2.10 -12.87
C VAL A 345 -26.33 0.78 -12.30
N VAL A 346 -25.41 -0.18 -12.17
CA VAL A 346 -25.70 -1.53 -11.66
C VAL A 346 -25.22 -1.74 -10.23
N ALA A 347 -24.31 -0.91 -9.74
CA ALA A 347 -23.94 -0.86 -8.33
C ALA A 347 -23.75 0.60 -7.90
N ALA A 348 -24.15 0.93 -6.68
CA ALA A 348 -23.93 2.22 -6.06
C ALA A 348 -23.66 2.04 -4.57
N TYR A 349 -22.80 2.89 -3.99
CA TYR A 349 -22.35 2.77 -2.62
C TYR A 349 -22.32 4.13 -1.90
N ARG A 350 -22.57 4.07 -0.59
CA ARG A 350 -22.41 5.18 0.37
C ARG A 350 -21.58 4.66 1.53
N TYR A 351 -20.59 5.44 1.99
CA TYR A 351 -19.67 5.02 3.06
C TYR A 351 -19.77 5.95 4.28
N THR A 352 -19.49 5.42 5.46
CA THR A 352 -19.03 6.22 6.61
C THR A 352 -17.60 6.72 6.33
N PRO A 353 -17.10 7.74 7.06
CA PRO A 353 -15.72 8.22 6.88
C PRO A 353 -14.66 7.13 6.98
N PHE A 354 -14.85 6.13 7.85
CA PHE A 354 -13.93 5.01 8.04
C PHE A 354 -14.15 3.86 7.04
N GLY A 355 -15.03 4.02 6.06
CA GLY A 355 -15.19 3.07 4.96
C GLY A 355 -16.22 1.98 5.17
N LYS A 356 -16.99 1.99 6.26
CA LYS A 356 -18.13 1.07 6.40
C LYS A 356 -19.20 1.45 5.39
N ILE A 357 -19.72 0.48 4.63
CA ILE A 357 -20.85 0.73 3.72
C ILE A 357 -22.09 1.08 4.56
N ALA A 358 -22.59 2.30 4.35
CA ALA A 358 -23.78 2.86 4.98
C ALA A 358 -25.03 2.77 4.07
N GLY A 359 -24.84 2.41 2.81
CA GLY A 359 -25.92 2.07 1.88
C GLY A 359 -25.39 1.57 0.55
N GLN A 360 -26.14 0.67 -0.09
CA GLN A 360 -25.78 0.00 -1.32
C GLN A 360 -27.02 -0.26 -2.19
N SER A 361 -26.91 -0.11 -3.51
CA SER A 361 -28.01 -0.52 -4.40
C SER A 361 -28.15 -2.04 -4.46
N GLU A 362 -29.37 -2.55 -4.70
CA GLU A 362 -29.63 -4.00 -4.75
C GLU A 362 -29.04 -4.77 -5.95
N GLY A 363 -28.48 -4.08 -6.95
CA GLY A 363 -28.01 -4.67 -8.22
C GLY A 363 -26.79 -5.61 -8.13
N LEU A 364 -25.71 -5.28 -8.83
CA LEU A 364 -24.48 -6.06 -8.85
C LEU A 364 -23.84 -6.09 -7.46
N LYS A 365 -23.98 -7.21 -6.75
CA LYS A 365 -23.39 -7.42 -5.42
C LYS A 365 -21.99 -8.01 -5.46
N ASP A 366 -21.64 -8.69 -6.56
CA ASP A 366 -20.32 -9.30 -6.74
C ASP A 366 -19.30 -8.30 -7.30
N ASN A 367 -18.93 -7.32 -6.47
CA ASN A 367 -17.85 -6.37 -6.73
C ASN A 367 -16.89 -6.34 -5.53
N PRO A 368 -15.64 -6.82 -5.69
CA PRO A 368 -14.66 -6.80 -4.60
C PRO A 368 -14.03 -5.41 -4.39
N PHE A 369 -14.16 -4.46 -5.32
CA PHE A 369 -13.47 -3.17 -5.22
C PHE A 369 -14.46 -2.05 -4.84
N THR A 370 -14.70 -1.89 -3.53
CA THR A 370 -15.60 -0.87 -2.97
C THR A 370 -14.80 0.29 -2.35
N PHE A 371 -14.55 0.29 -1.05
CA PHE A 371 -13.80 1.32 -0.34
C PHE A 371 -12.34 1.35 -0.79
N ILE A 372 -11.87 2.53 -1.23
CA ILE A 372 -10.56 2.77 -1.86
C ILE A 372 -10.17 1.74 -2.94
N GLY A 373 -11.17 1.14 -3.59
CA GLY A 373 -11.04 0.06 -4.55
C GLY A 373 -10.23 0.41 -5.80
N ALA A 374 -10.13 1.69 -6.16
CA ALA A 374 -9.27 2.17 -7.26
C ALA A 374 -7.81 1.71 -7.12
N TYR A 375 -7.35 1.52 -5.87
CA TYR A 375 -5.99 1.13 -5.52
C TYR A 375 -5.82 -0.39 -5.28
N GLY A 376 -6.87 -1.17 -5.51
CA GLY A 376 -6.86 -2.62 -5.38
C GLY A 376 -7.13 -3.16 -3.97
N VAL A 377 -7.75 -2.36 -3.09
CA VAL A 377 -8.25 -2.84 -1.79
C VAL A 377 -9.53 -3.63 -2.00
N MET A 378 -9.57 -4.84 -1.48
CA MET A 378 -10.70 -5.76 -1.68
C MET A 378 -11.63 -5.77 -0.47
N ASP A 379 -12.93 -5.76 -0.73
CA ASP A 379 -14.01 -5.89 0.22
C ASP A 379 -14.28 -7.37 0.49
N GLU A 380 -14.14 -7.78 1.75
CA GLU A 380 -14.43 -9.13 2.22
C GLU A 380 -15.86 -9.25 2.77
N GLY A 381 -16.66 -8.20 2.67
CA GLY A 381 -17.96 -8.08 3.30
C GLY A 381 -17.88 -7.74 4.78
N GLY A 382 -18.98 -7.23 5.34
CA GLY A 382 -19.11 -6.92 6.76
C GLY A 382 -18.21 -5.77 7.25
N GLY A 383 -17.64 -4.98 6.35
CA GLY A 383 -16.70 -3.89 6.67
C GLY A 383 -15.24 -4.34 6.84
N LEU A 384 -14.90 -5.57 6.48
CA LEU A 384 -13.52 -6.05 6.47
C LEU A 384 -12.90 -5.86 5.09
N TYR A 385 -11.71 -5.26 5.04
CA TYR A 385 -11.01 -4.94 3.80
C TYR A 385 -9.60 -5.55 3.76
N TYR A 386 -9.28 -6.26 2.68
CA TYR A 386 -7.92 -6.71 2.39
C TYR A 386 -7.09 -5.57 1.77
N MET A 387 -6.17 -5.01 2.55
CA MET A 387 -5.26 -3.93 2.15
C MET A 387 -3.87 -4.47 1.82
N LYS A 388 -3.77 -5.61 1.12
CA LYS A 388 -2.52 -6.28 0.70
C LYS A 388 -1.70 -6.90 1.84
N ASN A 389 -1.24 -6.10 2.79
CA ASN A 389 -0.39 -6.57 3.90
C ASN A 389 -1.16 -6.81 5.21
N ARG A 390 -2.32 -6.15 5.36
CA ARG A 390 -3.19 -6.26 6.54
C ARG A 390 -4.65 -6.31 6.15
N TYR A 391 -5.47 -6.72 7.10
CA TYR A 391 -6.92 -6.61 7.03
C TYR A 391 -7.40 -5.47 7.92
N TYR A 392 -8.25 -4.61 7.37
CA TYR A 392 -8.80 -3.44 8.03
C TYR A 392 -10.28 -3.66 8.34
N ASP A 393 -10.67 -3.47 9.60
CA ASP A 393 -12.06 -3.45 10.03
C ASP A 393 -12.57 -2.01 10.11
N ALA A 394 -13.41 -1.65 9.13
CA ALA A 394 -14.05 -0.35 9.05
C ALA A 394 -15.16 -0.12 10.09
N VAL A 395 -15.61 -1.18 10.77
CA VAL A 395 -16.60 -1.04 11.86
C VAL A 395 -15.94 -0.42 13.10
N THR A 396 -14.69 -0.80 13.39
CA THR A 396 -13.92 -0.28 14.53
C THR A 396 -12.89 0.79 14.13
N GLY A 397 -12.59 0.95 12.85
CA GLY A 397 -11.56 1.86 12.37
C GLY A 397 -10.16 1.39 12.75
N ARG A 398 -9.93 0.08 12.77
CA ARG A 398 -8.66 -0.55 13.17
C ARG A 398 -8.25 -1.68 12.23
N PHE A 399 -6.95 -1.88 12.07
CA PHE A 399 -6.41 -3.11 11.51
C PHE A 399 -6.61 -4.27 12.49
N VAL A 400 -6.74 -5.50 11.97
CA VAL A 400 -6.90 -6.71 12.80
C VAL A 400 -5.56 -7.38 13.13
N GLN A 401 -4.46 -6.85 12.59
CA GLN A 401 -3.08 -7.25 12.86
C GLN A 401 -2.22 -6.02 13.17
N LYS A 402 -1.14 -6.22 13.94
CA LYS A 402 -0.09 -5.21 14.13
C LYS A 402 0.49 -4.76 12.79
N ASP A 403 0.86 -3.49 12.71
CA ASP A 403 1.64 -2.96 11.60
C ASP A 403 2.97 -3.73 11.44
N PRO A 404 3.23 -4.35 10.28
CA PRO A 404 4.50 -5.05 10.03
C PRO A 404 5.74 -4.17 10.10
N LEU A 405 5.61 -2.85 9.89
CA LEU A 405 6.70 -1.88 10.05
C LEU A 405 6.97 -1.55 11.53
N GLY A 406 6.10 -2.01 12.43
CA GLY A 406 6.16 -1.71 13.86
C GLY A 406 6.14 -0.20 14.11
N ILE A 407 6.94 0.25 15.08
CA ILE A 407 7.01 1.66 15.48
C ILE A 407 7.44 2.62 14.36
N ALA A 408 7.99 2.12 13.25
CA ALA A 408 8.34 2.96 12.10
C ALA A 408 7.09 3.50 11.36
N ALA A 409 5.93 2.86 11.53
CA ALA A 409 4.64 3.35 11.02
C ALA A 409 3.92 4.28 12.01
N GLY A 410 4.45 4.46 13.22
CA GLY A 410 3.84 5.26 14.29
C GLY A 410 3.67 4.46 15.59
N LEU A 411 3.23 5.14 16.64
CA LEU A 411 3.06 4.52 17.98
C LEU A 411 1.83 3.61 18.05
N ASN A 412 0.76 3.95 17.32
CA ASN A 412 -0.44 3.14 17.25
C ASN A 412 -0.33 2.14 16.08
N LEU A 413 -0.13 0.86 16.42
CA LEU A 413 0.12 -0.21 15.44
C LEU A 413 -1.15 -0.77 14.79
N TYR A 414 -2.34 -0.28 15.18
CA TYR A 414 -3.64 -0.74 14.67
C TYR A 414 -4.47 0.40 14.06
N GLY A 415 -4.05 1.65 14.23
CA GLY A 415 -4.79 2.82 13.76
C GLY A 415 -4.86 2.87 12.24
N TYR A 416 -6.00 3.32 11.72
CA TYR A 416 -6.15 3.63 10.30
C TYR A 416 -5.90 5.12 10.08
N VAL A 417 -4.89 5.42 9.27
CA VAL A 417 -4.57 6.76 8.73
C VAL A 417 -4.62 7.92 9.73
N ALA A 418 -4.06 7.68 10.93
CA ALA A 418 -4.05 8.63 12.04
C ALA A 418 -5.43 9.19 12.41
N ASN A 419 -6.49 8.40 12.24
CA ASN A 419 -7.90 8.79 12.42
C ASN A 419 -8.33 9.98 11.54
N ASN A 420 -7.68 10.22 10.40
CA ASN A 420 -8.07 11.22 9.42
C ASN A 420 -8.50 10.60 8.07
N PRO A 421 -9.54 9.73 8.06
CA PRO A 421 -9.88 8.93 6.91
C PRO A 421 -10.61 9.69 5.81
N LEU A 422 -10.97 10.97 6.03
CA LEU A 422 -11.45 11.86 4.96
C LEU A 422 -10.31 12.51 4.17
N ASN A 423 -9.07 12.48 4.70
CA ASN A 423 -7.93 13.19 4.11
C ASN A 423 -6.74 12.28 3.75
N ARG A 424 -6.79 11.00 4.13
CA ARG A 424 -5.71 10.03 4.00
C ARG A 424 -6.24 8.65 3.69
N ILE A 425 -5.41 7.85 3.03
CA ILE A 425 -5.71 6.44 2.67
C ILE A 425 -4.50 5.56 2.95
N ASP A 426 -4.72 4.28 3.23
CA ASP A 426 -3.64 3.27 3.29
C ASP A 426 -3.99 2.04 2.43
N PRO A 427 -3.81 2.12 1.09
CA PRO A 427 -4.13 0.99 0.20
C PRO A 427 -3.17 -0.20 0.34
N ARG A 428 -2.08 -0.05 1.11
CA ARG A 428 -1.07 -1.09 1.29
C ARG A 428 -1.12 -1.71 2.68
N GLY A 429 -1.90 -1.16 3.61
CA GLY A 429 -1.90 -1.58 5.00
C GLY A 429 -0.52 -1.48 5.64
N LEU A 430 0.27 -0.45 5.32
CA LEU A 430 1.64 -0.27 5.85
C LEU A 430 1.92 1.18 6.28
N ILE A 431 1.56 2.16 5.45
CA ILE A 431 1.85 3.57 5.72
C ILE A 431 0.70 4.38 5.12
N ASP A 432 0.25 5.39 5.85
CA ASP A 432 -0.73 6.33 5.34
C ASP A 432 -0.13 7.21 4.24
N ARG A 433 -0.85 7.37 3.14
CA ARG A 433 -0.51 8.35 2.12
C ARG A 433 -1.48 9.51 2.20
N GLY A 434 -0.95 10.73 2.11
CA GLY A 434 -1.76 11.86 1.67
C GLY A 434 -2.33 11.59 0.28
N PHE A 435 -3.47 12.18 -0.05
CA PHE A 435 -4.04 11.98 -1.39
C PHE A 435 -3.07 12.48 -2.47
N PRO A 436 -2.95 11.76 -3.59
CA PRO A 436 -2.37 12.38 -4.77
C PRO A 436 -3.26 13.57 -5.16
N ASN A 437 -2.67 14.72 -5.47
CA ASN A 437 -3.43 15.93 -5.85
C ASN A 437 -4.39 15.64 -7.02
N SER A 438 -4.02 14.72 -7.92
CA SER A 438 -4.92 14.13 -8.92
C SER A 438 -5.00 12.61 -8.77
N MET A 439 -6.22 12.06 -8.82
CA MET A 439 -6.47 10.61 -8.81
C MET A 439 -5.75 9.90 -9.97
N LEU A 440 -5.59 10.55 -11.11
CA LEU A 440 -4.91 10.00 -12.27
C LEU A 440 -3.71 10.87 -12.62
N THR A 441 -2.51 10.36 -12.34
CA THR A 441 -1.25 11.03 -12.73
C THR A 441 -0.96 10.91 -14.23
N GLY A 442 -1.84 10.22 -14.98
CA GLY A 442 -1.69 9.93 -16.40
C GLY A 442 -0.57 8.96 -16.74
N LYS A 443 0.35 8.65 -15.82
CA LYS A 443 1.52 7.80 -16.09
C LYS A 443 1.11 6.41 -16.60
N PRO A 444 1.93 5.79 -17.47
CA PRO A 444 1.66 4.45 -17.96
C PRO A 444 1.45 3.48 -16.79
N PRO A 445 0.56 2.49 -16.92
CA PRO A 445 0.57 1.36 -16.02
C PRO A 445 1.91 0.63 -16.19
N ASP A 446 2.84 0.82 -15.26
CA ASP A 446 4.13 0.12 -15.29
C ASP A 446 3.99 -1.24 -14.58
N PRO A 447 4.18 -2.38 -15.26
CA PRO A 447 4.06 -3.72 -14.69
C PRO A 447 5.36 -4.24 -14.04
N GLY A 448 6.47 -3.52 -14.18
CA GLY A 448 7.76 -3.90 -13.61
C GLY A 448 7.73 -3.93 -12.08
N ALA A 449 8.66 -4.65 -11.45
CA ALA A 449 8.79 -4.60 -10.00
C ALA A 449 9.18 -3.19 -9.55
N ASP A 450 8.51 -2.65 -8.53
CA ASP A 450 9.11 -1.58 -7.73
C ASP A 450 10.21 -2.26 -6.91
N LEU A 451 11.44 -2.27 -7.45
CA LEU A 451 12.63 -2.90 -6.85
C LEU A 451 13.10 -2.14 -5.59
N THR A 452 12.17 -1.68 -4.74
CA THR A 452 12.44 -1.86 -3.32
C THR A 452 12.64 -3.36 -3.15
N PRO A 453 13.81 -3.81 -2.64
CA PRO A 453 14.10 -5.23 -2.54
C PRO A 453 12.90 -5.94 -1.95
N LEU A 454 12.65 -7.18 -2.40
CA LEU A 454 11.81 -8.18 -1.74
C LEU A 454 12.18 -8.22 -0.26
N SER A 455 11.71 -7.21 0.48
CA SER A 455 11.74 -7.18 1.91
C SER A 455 10.85 -8.34 2.26
N GLY A 456 11.36 -9.22 3.13
CA GLY A 456 10.64 -10.42 3.53
C GLY A 456 9.33 -10.06 4.24
N PRO A 457 8.96 -10.64 5.39
CA PRO A 457 7.93 -9.98 6.19
C PRO A 457 8.33 -8.50 6.33
N ALA A 458 7.37 -7.57 6.22
CA ALA A 458 7.55 -6.12 6.08
C ALA A 458 8.24 -5.41 7.27
N VAL A 459 9.12 -6.12 7.97
CA VAL A 459 9.98 -5.75 9.08
C VAL A 459 11.27 -5.03 8.63
N ALA A 460 11.48 -4.85 7.33
CA ALA A 460 12.74 -4.31 6.79
C ALA A 460 12.73 -2.81 6.46
N THR A 461 12.29 -1.96 7.40
CA THR A 461 12.68 -0.54 7.44
C THR A 461 13.16 -0.07 8.82
N THR A 462 13.58 -1.00 9.69
CA THR A 462 14.27 -0.69 10.97
C THR A 462 15.64 -0.04 10.82
N ASN A 463 16.05 0.40 9.62
CA ASN A 463 17.26 1.23 9.46
C ASN A 463 17.03 2.69 9.87
N ILE A 464 15.77 3.15 9.96
CA ILE A 464 15.46 4.54 10.36
C ILE A 464 15.38 4.66 11.90
N ALA A 465 14.86 3.64 12.59
CA ALA A 465 14.63 3.71 14.05
C ALA A 465 15.90 3.51 14.90
N ILE A 466 16.92 2.80 14.40
CA ILE A 466 18.16 2.56 15.17
C ILE A 466 19.02 3.84 15.26
N GLY A 467 18.94 4.73 14.27
CA GLY A 467 19.59 6.03 14.32
C GLY A 467 19.02 6.94 15.42
N ALA A 468 17.70 6.92 15.61
CA ALA A 468 17.03 7.72 16.64
C ALA A 468 17.22 7.16 18.07
N TYR A 469 17.15 5.83 18.24
CA TYR A 469 17.31 5.19 19.56
C TYR A 469 18.77 5.15 20.03
N GLY A 470 19.74 5.01 19.11
CA GLY A 470 21.17 5.07 19.44
C GLY A 470 21.63 6.46 19.89
N VAL A 471 20.99 7.52 19.38
CA VAL A 471 21.27 8.90 19.79
C VAL A 471 20.65 9.20 21.16
N TYR A 472 19.43 8.72 21.44
CA TYR A 472 18.78 8.93 22.75
C TYR A 472 19.50 8.23 23.92
N SER A 473 20.05 7.04 23.68
CA SER A 473 20.82 6.27 24.67
C SER A 473 22.25 6.80 24.86
N ALA A 474 22.85 7.43 23.85
CA ALA A 474 24.13 8.13 24.00
C ALA A 474 24.00 9.44 24.78
N VAL A 475 22.92 10.20 24.58
CA VAL A 475 22.67 11.47 25.30
C VAL A 475 22.45 11.25 26.80
N THR A 476 21.84 10.13 27.18
CA THR A 476 21.66 9.75 28.60
C THR A 476 22.93 9.14 29.22
N GLY A 477 23.78 8.48 28.44
CA GLY A 477 25.10 7.99 28.87
C GLY A 477 26.16 9.09 29.04
N ILE A 478 26.07 10.19 28.28
CA ILE A 478 26.98 11.34 28.39
C ILE A 478 26.77 12.11 29.71
N MET A 479 25.58 12.03 30.31
CA MET A 479 25.31 12.65 31.63
C MET A 479 25.80 11.79 32.82
N SER A 480 26.37 10.60 32.59
CA SER A 480 26.86 9.71 33.66
C SER A 480 28.35 9.34 33.58
N GLY A 481 29.14 10.00 32.71
CA GLY A 481 30.61 10.04 32.85
C GLY A 481 31.39 8.78 32.43
N GLY A 482 30.85 7.93 31.54
CA GLY A 482 31.57 6.77 30.99
C GLY A 482 32.31 7.06 29.68
N SER A 483 33.53 6.53 29.51
CA SER A 483 34.36 6.64 28.29
C SER A 483 34.18 5.44 27.36
N ILE A 484 34.03 5.65 26.04
CA ILE A 484 34.03 4.55 25.04
C ILE A 484 34.67 5.00 23.70
N PRO A 485 35.87 4.52 23.34
CA PRO A 485 36.46 4.69 22.01
C PRO A 485 36.26 3.42 21.17
N LEU A 486 35.10 3.29 20.51
CA LEU A 486 34.86 2.38 19.36
C LEU A 486 33.56 2.71 18.60
N ALA A 487 32.60 3.38 19.25
CA ALA A 487 31.31 3.77 18.67
C ALA A 487 31.41 4.84 17.55
N THR A 488 32.53 5.57 17.49
CA THR A 488 32.72 6.75 16.63
C THR A 488 32.93 6.41 15.15
N PHE A 489 33.33 5.18 14.81
CA PHE A 489 33.55 4.76 13.42
C PHE A 489 32.24 4.38 12.70
N LEU A 490 31.24 3.88 13.44
CA LEU A 490 29.93 3.46 12.90
C LEU A 490 29.01 4.66 12.57
N LEU A 491 29.13 5.77 13.31
CA LEU A 491 28.36 7.00 13.11
C LEU A 491 28.66 7.70 11.78
N ALA A 492 29.92 7.69 11.33
CA ALA A 492 30.33 8.32 10.07
C ALA A 492 29.80 7.57 8.83
N VAL A 493 29.72 6.24 8.88
CA VAL A 493 29.15 5.41 7.80
C VAL A 493 27.63 5.57 7.75
N ALA A 494 26.96 5.65 8.91
CA ALA A 494 25.52 5.89 9.02
C ALA A 494 25.10 7.27 8.46
N GLY A 495 25.87 8.33 8.74
CA GLY A 495 25.60 9.68 8.21
C GLY A 495 25.64 9.76 6.67
N SER A 496 26.57 9.06 6.02
CA SER A 496 26.64 9.04 4.54
C SER A 496 25.44 8.34 3.89
N ARG A 497 24.90 7.31 4.56
CA ARG A 497 23.72 6.57 4.09
C ARG A 497 22.45 7.39 4.29
N ILE A 498 22.30 8.07 5.43
CA ILE A 498 21.17 8.98 5.69
C ILE A 498 21.13 10.08 4.63
N TYR A 499 22.26 10.70 4.29
CA TYR A 499 22.33 11.71 3.22
C TYR A 499 21.88 11.15 1.87
N SER A 500 22.33 9.94 1.49
CA SER A 500 21.96 9.31 0.22
C SER A 500 20.49 8.85 0.15
N THR A 501 19.89 8.53 1.30
CA THR A 501 18.50 8.08 1.43
C THR A 501 17.55 9.27 1.46
N VAL A 502 17.89 10.34 2.19
CA VAL A 502 17.14 11.60 2.18
C VAL A 502 17.17 12.23 0.78
N LYS A 503 18.33 12.22 0.12
CA LYS A 503 18.45 12.67 -1.28
C LYS A 503 17.61 11.84 -2.26
N ARG A 504 17.42 10.54 -2.00
CA ARG A 504 16.55 9.66 -2.80
C ARG A 504 15.07 9.86 -2.50
N ALA A 505 14.70 10.04 -1.24
CA ALA A 505 13.33 10.31 -0.81
C ALA A 505 12.81 11.64 -1.37
N ILE A 506 13.61 12.71 -1.26
CA ILE A 506 13.26 14.03 -1.80
C ILE A 506 13.09 13.98 -3.32
N ASN A 507 13.96 13.27 -4.05
CA ASN A 507 13.88 13.17 -5.51
C ASN A 507 12.74 12.27 -6.01
N ASN A 508 12.33 11.25 -5.24
CA ASN A 508 11.26 10.33 -5.64
C ASN A 508 9.85 10.84 -5.30
N GLU A 509 9.72 11.73 -4.30
CA GLU A 509 8.42 12.11 -3.74
C GLU A 509 7.90 13.46 -4.26
N TYR A 510 8.77 14.38 -4.71
CA TYR A 510 8.35 15.76 -5.03
C TYR A 510 8.56 16.23 -6.48
N GLY A 511 9.18 15.44 -7.35
CA GLY A 511 9.53 15.92 -8.70
C GLY A 511 10.48 17.14 -8.66
N ALA A 512 10.78 17.70 -9.83
CA ALA A 512 11.91 18.61 -10.07
C ALA A 512 11.81 20.05 -9.48
N GLU A 513 11.18 20.25 -8.32
CA GLU A 513 10.98 21.59 -7.72
C GLU A 513 11.93 21.95 -6.56
N TYR A 514 12.82 21.06 -6.10
CA TYR A 514 13.92 21.45 -5.21
C TYR A 514 15.25 21.47 -5.96
N LYS A 515 15.81 22.67 -6.18
CA LYS A 515 17.12 22.79 -6.83
C LYS A 515 18.23 22.46 -5.81
N PRO A 516 19.20 21.59 -6.16
CA PRO A 516 20.38 21.31 -5.32
C PRO A 516 21.22 22.55 -4.98
N SER A 517 20.93 23.71 -5.57
CA SER A 517 21.56 25.00 -5.31
C SER A 517 21.15 25.67 -4.00
N ASP A 518 20.06 25.23 -3.37
CA ASP A 518 19.53 25.83 -2.13
C ASP A 518 20.15 25.21 -0.86
N ILE A 519 21.05 24.25 -1.06
CA ILE A 519 21.88 23.65 -0.03
C ILE A 519 23.11 24.57 0.15
N PRO A 520 23.35 25.13 1.36
CA PRO A 520 24.49 26.03 1.59
C PRO A 520 25.81 25.38 1.13
N LYS A 521 26.62 26.12 0.36
CA LYS A 521 27.88 25.64 -0.24
C LYS A 521 28.96 25.28 0.78
N ASP A 522 28.68 25.51 2.05
CA ASP A 522 29.58 25.39 3.19
C ASP A 522 29.47 24.02 3.87
N LEU A 523 28.69 23.09 3.28
CA LEU A 523 28.67 21.70 3.69
C LEU A 523 30.09 21.15 3.71
N VAL A 524 30.63 21.03 4.92
CA VAL A 524 31.86 20.31 5.19
C VAL A 524 31.64 18.88 4.71
N ASP A 525 32.21 18.55 3.57
CA ASP A 525 32.41 17.17 3.15
C ASP A 525 33.21 16.47 4.26
N PRO A 526 32.59 15.58 5.07
CA PRO A 526 33.27 14.96 6.20
C PRO A 526 34.38 14.01 5.74
N THR A 527 34.44 13.68 4.43
CA THR A 527 35.49 12.83 3.87
C THR A 527 36.81 13.58 3.63
N LYS A 528 36.81 14.93 3.56
CA LYS A 528 38.04 15.71 3.38
C LYS A 528 38.94 15.74 4.63
N GLY A 529 38.38 15.67 5.82
CA GLY A 529 39.16 15.60 7.07
C GLY A 529 39.75 14.20 7.34
N ILE A 530 39.03 13.15 6.90
CA ILE A 530 39.40 11.75 7.19
C ILE A 530 40.54 11.25 6.27
N ARG A 531 40.67 11.78 5.05
CA ARG A 531 41.81 11.46 4.16
C ARG A 531 43.13 12.14 4.56
N GLY A 532 43.09 13.10 5.50
CA GLY A 532 44.27 13.88 5.91
C GLY A 532 44.76 13.64 7.34
N GLY A 533 44.17 12.70 8.09
CA GLY A 533 44.64 12.35 9.44
C GLY A 533 44.52 13.47 10.48
N MET A 534 43.56 14.40 10.35
CA MET A 534 43.39 15.47 11.34
C MET A 534 42.44 15.04 12.48
N SER A 535 42.96 15.05 13.72
CA SER A 535 42.12 15.00 14.92
C SER A 535 41.39 16.32 15.12
N TRP A 536 40.07 16.29 15.26
CA TRP A 536 39.29 17.48 15.57
C TRP A 536 39.46 17.84 17.05
N THR A 537 39.86 19.08 17.34
CA THR A 537 39.88 19.63 18.71
C THR A 537 38.47 20.12 19.12
N GLY A 538 38.25 20.26 20.44
CA GLY A 538 36.92 20.37 21.07
C GLY A 538 35.97 21.44 20.51
N GLN A 539 36.46 22.52 19.93
CA GLN A 539 35.62 23.59 19.37
C GLN A 539 34.89 23.15 18.09
N LYS A 540 35.57 22.44 17.18
CA LYS A 540 34.92 21.91 15.96
C LYS A 540 33.95 20.76 16.26
N TRP A 541 34.19 20.05 17.38
CA TRP A 541 33.27 19.04 17.89
C TRP A 541 31.99 19.64 18.48
N GLN A 542 32.11 20.77 19.20
CA GLN A 542 30.96 21.55 19.65
C GLN A 542 30.16 22.11 18.48
N GLU A 543 30.82 22.65 17.44
CA GLU A 543 30.14 23.13 16.23
C GLU A 543 29.35 22.03 15.51
N PHE A 544 29.88 20.79 15.44
CA PHE A 544 29.18 19.64 14.87
C PHE A 544 27.97 19.20 15.73
N ASN A 545 28.12 19.17 17.06
CA ASN A 545 27.02 18.84 17.97
C ASN A 545 25.91 19.90 17.94
N ASP A 546 26.28 21.18 17.93
CA ASP A 546 25.33 22.29 17.83
C ASP A 546 24.62 22.32 16.47
N TRP A 547 25.29 21.87 15.40
CA TRP A 547 24.66 21.66 14.10
C TRP A 547 23.70 20.47 14.12
N GLY A 548 24.09 19.33 14.71
CA GLY A 548 23.24 18.16 14.89
C GLY A 548 21.97 18.48 15.69
N ALA A 549 22.10 19.21 16.80
CA ALA A 549 20.99 19.64 17.63
C ALA A 549 20.04 20.61 16.89
N ARG A 550 20.60 21.56 16.12
CA ARG A 550 19.79 22.50 15.30
C ARG A 550 19.07 21.79 14.14
N THR A 551 19.73 20.84 13.49
CA THR A 551 19.15 20.08 12.36
C THR A 551 18.07 19.12 12.85
N MET A 552 18.28 18.47 14.00
CA MET A 552 17.27 17.62 14.65
C MET A 552 16.10 18.45 15.17
N GLY A 553 16.32 19.62 15.78
CA GLY A 553 15.24 20.52 16.19
C GLY A 553 14.44 21.10 15.02
N GLN A 554 15.05 21.27 13.84
CA GLN A 554 14.37 21.66 12.61
C GLN A 554 13.61 20.50 11.97
N LEU A 555 14.15 19.27 12.03
CA LEU A 555 13.47 18.04 11.60
C LEU A 555 12.28 17.71 12.50
N GLU A 556 12.44 17.80 13.82
CA GLU A 556 11.35 17.66 14.78
C GLU A 556 10.30 18.73 14.54
N ASN A 557 10.66 20.02 14.40
CA ASN A 557 9.67 21.04 14.08
C ASN A 557 9.00 20.84 12.72
N SER A 558 9.71 20.30 11.72
CA SER A 558 9.13 19.97 10.41
C SER A 558 8.17 18.78 10.50
N ILE A 559 8.50 17.77 11.32
CA ILE A 559 7.63 16.65 11.66
C ILE A 559 6.41 17.17 12.44
N TYR A 560 6.58 17.95 13.50
CA TYR A 560 5.48 18.54 14.28
C TYR A 560 4.57 19.45 13.43
N GLN A 561 5.13 20.26 12.52
CA GLN A 561 4.35 21.07 11.57
C GLN A 561 3.66 20.23 10.48
N CYS A 562 4.22 19.07 10.08
CA CYS A 562 3.58 18.12 9.16
C CYS A 562 2.51 17.23 9.82
N TYR A 563 2.58 17.01 11.14
CA TYR A 563 1.66 16.13 11.89
C TYR A 563 0.60 16.88 12.73
N GLY A 564 0.61 18.21 12.77
CA GLY A 564 -0.49 19.01 13.34
C GLY A 564 -0.85 18.68 14.80
N VAL A 565 0.11 18.21 15.60
CA VAL A 565 -0.09 17.97 17.03
C VAL A 565 -0.06 19.32 17.75
N PRO A 566 -1.06 19.71 18.55
CA PRO A 566 -0.95 20.90 19.38
C PRO A 566 0.18 20.70 20.39
N ASN A 567 1.05 21.71 20.53
CA ASN A 567 1.99 21.78 21.64
C ASN A 567 1.20 21.79 22.96
N TYR A 568 1.49 20.83 23.84
CA TYR A 568 1.17 20.96 25.26
C TYR A 568 2.35 21.60 25.99
#